data_AF-A0AA87ZGX1-F1
#
_entry.id   AF-A0AA87ZGX1-F1
#
_cell.length_a   1.000
_cell.length_b   1.000
_cell.length_c   1.000
_cell.angle_alpha   90.00
_cell.angle_beta   90.00
_cell.angle_gamma   90.00
#
_symmetry.space_group_name_H-M   'P 1'
#
loop_
_entity.id
_entity.type
_entity.pdbx_description
1 polymer ?
#
loop_
_entity_poly.entity_id
_entity_poly.type
_entity_poly.pdbx_seq_one_letter_code
_entity_poly.pdbx_strand_id
1 'polypeptide(L)'
;MIPYVHLLLFLEAAAREILEKVMADALLKSGSNRLAVRAVCLAVSGVNHPTDQQRLLNWLRDIFPSHVGLYVQNDAVAALASGTMGKLHGCVLIAGTGTIAYGFTADGREARAAGAGPVLGDWGSGYGIAAQALTAVIKAHDGRGSHTMLTSSVLEMLGLSSPDELIGWTYADPSWARIAALVPVVVSCAEAGDEVANRILYDSVHELASSVRAVVQRLGLCGEDGKQSFPLVMVGGVLEANKRWDIGKEVVKCISKYYPGTVAIRPKPIHFQVSEKLYEWASFSFLFLRRLEFFCIKSHDREKGKKLPLGLEHEEGKAFVLENGIVVVLVGEKREEKSKGLRSHHFLSIQKWEICGDRT
;
A
#
# COMPACT_ATOMS: atom_id res chain seq x y z
N MET A 1 -7.25 35.44 -8.07
CA MET A 1 -6.12 34.56 -8.43
C MET A 1 -5.29 34.39 -7.16
N ILE A 2 -5.56 33.37 -6.37
CA ILE A 2 -4.74 33.07 -5.18
C ILE A 2 -3.37 32.63 -5.73
N PRO A 3 -2.26 33.29 -5.39
CA PRO A 3 -0.97 32.92 -5.95
C PRO A 3 -0.67 31.47 -5.58
N TYR A 4 -0.15 30.69 -6.52
CA TYR A 4 0.18 29.25 -6.38
C TYR A 4 0.89 28.91 -5.06
N VAL A 5 1.70 29.83 -4.53
CA VAL A 5 2.41 29.72 -3.25
C VAL A 5 1.44 29.63 -2.06
N HIS A 6 0.35 30.39 -2.03
CA HIS A 6 -0.66 30.32 -0.97
C HIS A 6 -1.47 29.02 -1.02
N LEU A 7 -1.74 28.48 -2.21
CA LEU A 7 -2.42 27.19 -2.35
C LEU A 7 -1.51 26.03 -1.89
N LEU A 8 -0.22 26.07 -2.25
CA LEU A 8 0.78 25.10 -1.80
C LEU A 8 0.97 25.14 -0.28
N LEU A 9 1.11 26.32 0.32
CA LEU A 9 1.25 26.46 1.78
C LEU A 9 -0.01 26.01 2.53
N PHE A 10 -1.19 26.28 1.98
CA PHE A 10 -2.46 25.82 2.55
C PHE A 10 -2.59 24.29 2.49
N LEU A 11 -2.21 23.68 1.36
CA LEU A 11 -2.15 22.22 1.21
C LEU A 11 -1.13 21.59 2.17
N GLU A 12 0.04 22.21 2.37
CA GLU A 12 1.04 21.75 3.32
C GLU A 12 0.55 21.82 4.78
N ALA A 13 -0.10 22.92 5.17
CA ALA A 13 -0.69 23.06 6.50
C ALA A 13 -1.77 22.00 6.74
N ALA A 14 -2.68 21.82 5.78
CA ALA A 14 -3.73 20.80 5.87
C ALA A 14 -3.14 19.38 5.95
N ALA A 15 -2.11 19.07 5.15
CA ALA A 15 -1.43 17.77 5.20
C ALA A 15 -0.75 17.53 6.56
N ARG A 16 -0.11 18.54 7.14
CA ARG A 16 0.48 18.48 8.48
C ARG A 16 -0.57 18.24 9.55
N GLU A 17 -1.68 18.97 9.52
CA GLU A 17 -2.79 18.80 10.48
C GLU A 17 -3.38 17.38 10.41
N ILE A 18 -3.60 16.86 9.21
CA ILE A 18 -4.07 15.48 9.01
C ILE A 18 -3.07 14.49 9.61
N LEU A 19 -1.76 14.67 9.32
CA LEU A 19 -0.72 13.80 9.84
C LEU A 19 -0.67 13.83 11.37
N GLU A 20 -0.70 15.02 11.98
CA GLU A 20 -0.74 15.19 13.44
C GLU A 20 -1.95 14.51 14.07
N LYS A 21 -3.14 14.68 13.46
CA LYS A 21 -4.37 14.03 13.92
C LYS A 21 -4.28 12.50 13.84
N VAL A 22 -3.83 11.97 12.71
CA VAL A 22 -3.64 10.52 12.50
C VAL A 22 -2.69 9.94 13.55
N MET A 23 -1.60 10.64 13.86
CA MET A 23 -0.64 10.20 14.89
C MET A 23 -1.20 10.31 16.30
N ALA A 24 -1.95 11.37 16.62
CA ALA A 24 -2.62 11.53 17.91
C ALA A 24 -3.65 10.42 18.14
N ASP A 25 -4.46 10.12 17.13
CA ASP A 25 -5.45 9.04 17.18
C ASP A 25 -4.77 7.68 17.36
N ALA A 26 -3.63 7.46 16.70
CA ALA A 26 -2.85 6.24 16.84
C ALA A 26 -2.33 6.07 18.28
N LEU A 27 -1.72 7.11 18.85
CA LEU A 27 -1.22 7.11 20.24
C LEU A 27 -2.36 6.91 21.26
N LEU A 28 -3.52 7.53 21.02
CA LEU A 28 -4.68 7.39 21.88
C LEU A 28 -5.19 5.95 21.87
N LYS A 29 -5.33 5.34 20.69
CA LYS A 29 -5.74 3.93 20.54
C LYS A 29 -4.75 2.96 21.19
N SER A 30 -3.48 3.34 21.31
CA SER A 30 -2.43 2.53 21.91
C SER A 30 -2.30 2.66 23.42
N GLY A 31 -2.97 3.63 24.03
CA GLY A 31 -2.73 4.01 25.43
C GLY A 31 -1.30 4.48 25.68
N SER A 32 -0.56 4.90 24.65
CA SER A 32 0.82 5.38 24.76
C SER A 32 0.91 6.89 24.62
N ASN A 33 2.08 7.45 24.92
CA ASN A 33 2.36 8.86 24.70
C ASN A 33 3.63 9.03 23.85
N ARG A 34 3.85 10.25 23.35
CA ARG A 34 4.99 10.57 22.47
C ARG A 34 6.36 10.26 23.10
N LEU A 35 6.50 10.34 24.42
CA LEU A 35 7.76 10.05 25.13
C LEU A 35 8.10 8.55 25.13
N ALA A 36 7.07 7.70 25.12
CA ALA A 36 7.22 6.25 25.07
C ALA A 36 7.53 5.71 23.67
N VAL A 37 7.44 6.55 22.63
CA VAL A 37 7.77 6.17 21.26
C VAL A 37 9.29 6.12 21.08
N ARG A 38 9.77 5.04 20.47
CA ARG A 38 11.18 4.82 20.10
C ARG A 38 11.43 5.12 18.63
N ALA A 39 10.46 4.81 17.77
CA ALA A 39 10.56 5.08 16.35
C ALA A 39 9.21 5.40 15.72
N VAL A 40 9.26 6.22 14.67
CA VAL A 40 8.14 6.56 13.79
C VAL A 40 8.57 6.20 12.37
N CYS A 41 7.82 5.33 11.71
CA CYS A 41 7.92 5.17 10.28
C CYS A 41 6.66 5.72 9.61
N LEU A 42 6.85 6.70 8.75
CA LEU A 42 5.83 7.34 7.96
C LEU A 42 6.01 6.91 6.50
N ALA A 43 5.10 6.08 5.98
CA ALA A 43 5.07 5.74 4.56
C ALA A 43 3.93 6.48 3.87
N VAL A 44 4.27 7.31 2.88
CA VAL A 44 3.32 8.25 2.26
C VAL A 44 3.42 8.19 0.75
N SER A 45 2.26 8.17 0.09
CA SER A 45 2.17 8.26 -1.37
C SER A 45 2.72 9.59 -1.88
N GLY A 46 3.45 9.56 -3.00
CA GLY A 46 4.03 10.77 -3.59
C GLY A 46 5.38 11.20 -3.00
N VAL A 47 5.84 10.58 -1.91
CA VAL A 47 7.22 10.79 -1.42
C VAL A 47 8.19 10.08 -2.35
N ASN A 48 8.75 10.85 -3.28
CA ASN A 48 9.57 10.34 -4.37
C ASN A 48 10.95 10.99 -4.46
N HIS A 49 11.14 12.15 -3.82
CA HIS A 49 12.39 12.89 -3.83
C HIS A 49 12.95 13.09 -2.41
N PRO A 50 14.28 13.11 -2.21
CA PRO A 50 14.89 13.37 -0.90
C PRO A 50 14.41 14.66 -0.23
N THR A 51 14.00 15.67 -1.00
CA THR A 51 13.43 16.91 -0.47
C THR A 51 12.09 16.70 0.22
N ASP A 52 11.22 15.84 -0.35
CA ASP A 52 9.90 15.54 0.22
C ASP A 52 10.06 14.73 1.50
N GLN A 53 10.99 13.76 1.49
CA GLN A 53 11.38 13.00 2.67
C GLN A 53 11.88 13.93 3.78
N GLN A 54 12.81 14.85 3.46
CA GLN A 54 13.37 15.76 4.44
C GLN A 54 12.32 16.73 5.02
N ARG A 55 11.37 17.20 4.20
CA ARG A 55 10.26 18.04 4.67
C ARG A 55 9.40 17.32 5.69
N LEU A 56 8.99 16.08 5.40
CA LEU A 56 8.21 15.26 6.34
C LEU A 56 9.00 14.90 7.59
N LEU A 57 10.30 14.60 7.46
CA LEU A 57 11.19 14.37 8.61
C LEU A 57 11.26 15.59 9.53
N ASN A 58 11.32 16.80 8.97
CA ASN A 58 11.31 18.04 9.75
C ASN A 58 9.99 18.19 10.52
N TRP A 59 8.85 17.96 9.86
CA TRP A 59 7.53 17.99 10.54
C TRP A 59 7.44 16.96 11.67
N LEU A 60 7.89 15.72 11.44
CA LEU A 60 7.92 14.69 12.47
C LEU A 60 8.85 15.05 13.63
N ARG A 61 9.96 15.74 13.36
CA ARG A 61 10.90 16.18 14.40
C ARG A 61 10.34 17.28 15.30
N ASP A 62 9.43 18.12 14.79
CA ASP A 62 8.68 19.08 15.62
C ASP A 62 7.72 18.38 16.60
N ILE A 63 7.27 17.18 16.23
CA ILE A 63 6.21 16.45 16.93
C ILE A 63 6.78 15.49 17.98
N PHE A 64 7.91 14.83 17.65
CA PHE A 64 8.53 13.80 18.47
C PHE A 64 9.88 14.22 19.07
N PRO A 65 10.21 13.74 20.28
CA PRO A 65 11.50 14.00 20.91
C PRO A 65 12.71 13.59 20.05
N SER A 66 13.88 14.15 20.37
CA SER A 66 15.13 13.89 19.64
C SER A 66 15.59 12.44 19.70
N HIS A 67 15.24 11.69 20.76
CA HIS A 67 15.59 10.27 20.89
C HIS A 67 14.78 9.35 19.98
N VAL A 68 13.69 9.84 19.39
CA VAL A 68 12.84 9.06 18.50
C VAL A 68 13.50 8.94 17.11
N GLY A 69 13.67 7.70 16.65
CA GLY A 69 14.08 7.41 15.27
C GLY A 69 12.96 7.76 14.29
N LEU A 70 13.24 8.54 13.26
CA LEU A 70 12.24 8.99 12.29
C LEU A 70 12.61 8.47 10.90
N TYR A 71 11.65 7.81 10.25
CA TYR A 71 11.80 7.25 8.93
C TYR A 71 10.65 7.72 8.06
N VAL A 72 10.97 8.24 6.88
CA VAL A 72 9.98 8.60 5.87
C VAL A 72 10.26 7.77 4.64
N GLN A 73 9.26 7.01 4.20
CA GLN A 73 9.36 6.08 3.10
C GLN A 73 8.23 6.28 2.10
N ASN A 74 8.41 5.70 0.91
CA ASN A 74 7.33 5.57 -0.06
C ASN A 74 6.31 4.53 0.44
N ASP A 75 5.01 4.75 0.18
CA ASP A 75 3.92 3.85 0.54
C ASP A 75 4.13 2.41 0.03
N ALA A 76 4.75 2.25 -1.13
CA ALA A 76 5.11 0.95 -1.68
C ALA A 76 6.04 0.12 -0.78
N VAL A 77 6.91 0.76 0.02
CA VAL A 77 7.78 0.03 0.96
C VAL A 77 6.96 -0.61 2.07
N ALA A 78 6.03 0.15 2.66
CA ALA A 78 5.13 -0.38 3.70
C ALA A 78 4.19 -1.45 3.13
N ALA A 79 3.67 -1.24 1.91
CA ALA A 79 2.85 -2.21 1.22
C ALA A 79 3.61 -3.53 1.00
N LEU A 80 4.83 -3.48 0.47
CA LEU A 80 5.67 -4.67 0.29
C LEU A 80 5.90 -5.40 1.61
N ALA A 81 6.37 -4.68 2.64
CA ALA A 81 6.66 -5.23 3.96
C ALA A 81 5.42 -5.92 4.59
N SER A 82 4.21 -5.39 4.33
CA SER A 82 2.96 -5.98 4.82
C SER A 82 2.67 -7.37 4.24
N GLY A 83 3.01 -7.60 2.97
CA GLY A 83 2.80 -8.88 2.30
C GLY A 83 3.91 -9.89 2.55
N THR A 84 5.10 -9.46 2.97
CA THR A 84 6.30 -10.29 3.11
C THR A 84 6.73 -10.51 4.55
N MET A 85 5.85 -10.22 5.52
CA MET A 85 6.12 -10.35 6.95
C MET A 85 7.36 -9.55 7.40
N GLY A 86 7.54 -8.35 6.87
CA GLY A 86 8.66 -7.45 7.18
C GLY A 86 9.92 -7.64 6.33
N LYS A 87 9.98 -8.67 5.47
CA LYS A 87 11.14 -8.88 4.59
C LYS A 87 11.04 -8.01 3.33
N LEU A 88 11.92 -7.04 3.13
CA LEU A 88 11.96 -6.28 1.88
C LEU A 88 12.62 -7.09 0.76
N HIS A 89 11.85 -8.01 0.18
CA HIS A 89 12.25 -8.83 -0.95
C HIS A 89 11.05 -9.12 -1.84
N GLY A 90 11.22 -9.00 -3.15
CA GLY A 90 10.21 -9.24 -4.16
C GLY A 90 9.71 -7.95 -4.81
N CYS A 91 8.47 -7.98 -5.29
CA CYS A 91 7.84 -6.86 -5.97
C CYS A 91 6.51 -6.52 -5.29
N VAL A 92 6.18 -5.25 -5.20
CA VAL A 92 4.84 -4.76 -4.89
C VAL A 92 4.26 -4.08 -6.12
N LEU A 93 2.96 -4.28 -6.35
CA LEU A 93 2.15 -3.54 -7.30
C LEU A 93 1.03 -2.85 -6.52
N ILE A 94 1.03 -1.52 -6.54
CA ILE A 94 -0.08 -0.72 -6.05
C ILE A 94 -0.88 -0.23 -7.25
N ALA A 95 -2.20 -0.44 -7.23
CA ALA A 95 -3.11 0.24 -8.16
C ALA A 95 -4.37 0.71 -7.43
N GLY A 96 -4.46 2.02 -7.24
CA GLY A 96 -5.60 2.74 -6.68
C GLY A 96 -5.91 3.93 -7.60
N THR A 97 -6.01 5.14 -7.05
CA THR A 97 -6.12 6.36 -7.87
C THR A 97 -4.96 6.50 -8.86
N GLY A 98 -3.72 6.25 -8.38
CA GLY A 98 -2.51 6.10 -9.19
C GLY A 98 -2.02 4.65 -9.21
N THR A 99 -0.85 4.39 -9.80
CA THR A 99 -0.24 3.06 -9.76
C THR A 99 1.28 3.14 -9.64
N ILE A 100 1.89 2.12 -9.04
CA ILE A 100 3.34 1.97 -8.94
C ILE A 100 3.69 0.48 -8.82
N ALA A 101 4.72 0.04 -9.54
CA ALA A 101 5.43 -1.20 -9.25
C ALA A 101 6.79 -0.87 -8.63
N TYR A 102 7.11 -1.48 -7.50
CA TYR A 102 8.38 -1.26 -6.80
C TYR A 102 8.89 -2.57 -6.24
N GLY A 103 10.20 -2.79 -6.25
CA GLY A 103 10.76 -4.07 -5.82
C GLY A 103 12.12 -3.93 -5.18
N PHE A 104 12.45 -4.96 -4.40
CA PHE A 104 13.69 -5.06 -3.64
C PHE A 104 14.28 -6.47 -3.78
N THR A 105 15.59 -6.56 -3.90
CA THR A 105 16.34 -7.81 -3.78
C THR A 105 16.83 -7.99 -2.35
N ALA A 106 17.22 -9.22 -1.97
CA ALA A 106 17.65 -9.51 -0.60
C ALA A 106 18.94 -8.77 -0.18
N ASP A 107 19.76 -8.34 -1.15
CA ASP A 107 20.95 -7.49 -0.98
C ASP A 107 20.62 -5.98 -0.96
N GLY A 108 19.34 -5.61 -1.05
CA GLY A 108 18.89 -4.22 -0.90
C GLY A 108 18.89 -3.38 -2.17
N ARG A 109 19.12 -3.96 -3.36
CA ARG A 109 18.91 -3.24 -4.62
C ARG A 109 17.42 -3.03 -4.85
N GLU A 110 17.08 -1.89 -5.45
CA GLU A 110 15.69 -1.50 -5.68
C GLU A 110 15.45 -1.09 -7.14
N ALA A 111 14.21 -1.27 -7.60
CA ALA A 111 13.79 -0.79 -8.91
C ALA A 111 12.31 -0.46 -8.92
N ARG A 112 11.96 0.63 -9.62
CA ARG A 112 10.59 1.14 -9.77
C ARG A 112 10.15 1.15 -11.23
N ALA A 113 8.86 0.98 -11.48
CA ALA A 113 8.18 1.27 -12.74
C ALA A 113 6.80 1.88 -12.46
N ALA A 114 6.26 2.67 -13.40
CA ALA A 114 5.10 3.52 -13.21
C ALA A 114 5.26 4.50 -12.02
N GLY A 115 4.16 5.11 -11.56
CA GLY A 115 4.16 6.09 -10.47
C GLY A 115 4.64 7.47 -10.89
N ALA A 116 4.57 7.76 -12.20
CA ALA A 116 4.94 9.05 -12.77
C ALA A 116 3.75 10.01 -12.87
N GLY A 117 2.55 9.55 -12.49
CA GLY A 117 1.31 10.29 -12.60
C GLY A 117 0.55 10.00 -13.90
N PRO A 118 -0.70 10.47 -13.99
CA PRO A 118 -1.63 10.09 -15.05
C PRO A 118 -1.24 10.62 -16.43
N VAL A 119 -0.47 11.71 -16.49
CA VAL A 119 0.02 12.27 -17.77
C VAL A 119 1.16 11.43 -18.34
N LEU A 120 1.96 10.80 -17.48
CA LEU A 120 3.25 10.19 -17.86
C LEU A 120 3.21 8.66 -17.97
N GLY A 121 2.06 8.02 -17.78
CA GLY A 121 1.93 6.59 -18.08
C GLY A 121 1.23 5.73 -17.04
N ASP A 122 0.60 6.31 -16.01
CA ASP A 122 -0.16 5.53 -15.00
C ASP A 122 -1.51 5.01 -15.56
N TRP A 123 -1.53 4.49 -16.79
CA TRP A 123 -2.74 4.09 -17.53
C TRP A 123 -3.47 2.89 -16.93
N GLY A 124 -2.77 2.04 -16.17
CA GLY A 124 -3.34 0.95 -15.40
C GLY A 124 -3.96 1.37 -14.05
N SER A 125 -3.82 2.64 -13.66
CA SER A 125 -4.43 3.18 -12.44
C SER A 125 -5.94 3.40 -12.60
N GLY A 126 -6.63 3.65 -11.49
CA GLY A 126 -8.05 4.00 -11.51
C GLY A 126 -8.31 5.30 -12.27
N TYR A 127 -7.43 6.30 -12.14
CA TYR A 127 -7.51 7.50 -12.98
C TYR A 127 -7.33 7.13 -14.46
N GLY A 128 -6.31 6.32 -14.79
CA GLY A 128 -6.00 5.92 -16.15
C GLY A 128 -7.16 5.18 -16.83
N ILE A 129 -7.77 4.23 -16.13
CA ILE A 129 -8.96 3.49 -16.59
C ILE A 129 -10.12 4.46 -16.85
N ALA A 130 -10.44 5.31 -15.88
CA ALA A 130 -11.55 6.24 -15.99
C ALA A 130 -11.34 7.33 -17.05
N ALA A 131 -10.12 7.86 -17.19
CA ALA A 131 -9.78 8.84 -18.22
C ALA A 131 -9.93 8.27 -19.64
N GLN A 132 -9.54 7.00 -19.84
CA GLN A 132 -9.78 6.29 -21.09
C GLN A 132 -11.27 6.09 -21.35
N ALA A 133 -12.07 5.78 -20.33
CA ALA A 133 -13.52 5.67 -20.45
C ALA A 133 -14.18 7.01 -20.83
N LEU A 134 -13.83 8.11 -20.15
CA LEU A 134 -14.30 9.45 -20.50
C LEU A 134 -13.92 9.83 -21.94
N THR A 135 -12.68 9.50 -22.35
CA THR A 135 -12.22 9.70 -23.74
C THR A 135 -13.07 8.89 -24.73
N ALA A 136 -13.42 7.65 -24.38
CA ALA A 136 -14.27 6.80 -25.22
C ALA A 136 -15.70 7.36 -25.35
N VAL A 137 -16.28 7.88 -24.27
CA VAL A 137 -17.59 8.55 -24.30
C VAL A 137 -17.58 9.75 -25.26
N ILE A 138 -16.58 10.62 -25.17
CA ILE A 138 -16.45 11.78 -26.07
C ILE A 138 -16.26 11.34 -27.52
N LYS A 139 -15.41 10.33 -27.78
CA LYS A 139 -15.22 9.78 -29.13
C LYS A 139 -16.51 9.18 -29.70
N ALA A 140 -17.31 8.51 -28.87
CA ALA A 140 -18.59 7.96 -29.31
C ALA A 140 -19.59 9.07 -29.64
N HIS A 141 -19.62 10.15 -28.84
CA HIS A 141 -20.48 11.32 -29.04
C HIS A 141 -20.15 12.09 -30.33
N ASP A 142 -18.87 12.35 -30.59
CA ASP A 142 -18.43 13.12 -31.76
C ASP A 142 -18.22 12.27 -33.03
N GLY A 143 -18.53 10.96 -32.97
CA GLY A 143 -18.50 10.05 -34.10
C GLY A 143 -17.11 9.49 -34.47
N ARG A 144 -16.06 9.76 -33.68
CA ARG A 144 -14.71 9.21 -33.89
C ARG A 144 -14.49 7.82 -33.29
N GLY A 145 -15.41 7.34 -32.47
CA GLY A 145 -15.33 6.05 -31.78
C GLY A 145 -16.61 5.24 -31.92
N SER A 146 -16.50 3.95 -31.60
CA SER A 146 -17.64 3.05 -31.55
C SER A 146 -18.66 3.48 -30.49
N HIS A 147 -19.93 3.15 -30.71
CA HIS A 147 -20.95 3.24 -29.68
C HIS A 147 -20.56 2.40 -28.45
N THR A 148 -20.86 2.90 -27.25
CA THR A 148 -20.53 2.23 -25.99
C THR A 148 -21.58 2.52 -24.92
N MET A 149 -21.88 1.53 -24.09
CA MET A 149 -22.69 1.63 -22.88
C MET A 149 -22.10 2.63 -21.86
N LEU A 150 -20.80 2.90 -21.94
CA LEU A 150 -20.14 3.89 -21.08
C LEU A 150 -20.80 5.26 -21.18
N THR A 151 -21.33 5.64 -22.35
CA THR A 151 -21.95 6.96 -22.55
C THR A 151 -23.14 7.14 -21.62
N SER A 152 -24.13 6.23 -21.64
CA SER A 152 -25.30 6.35 -20.77
C SER A 152 -24.94 6.14 -19.30
N SER A 153 -24.11 5.15 -18.98
CA SER A 153 -23.79 4.82 -17.59
C SER A 153 -22.96 5.87 -16.87
N VAL A 154 -22.03 6.54 -17.57
CA VAL A 154 -21.26 7.66 -16.99
C VAL A 154 -22.16 8.87 -16.77
N LEU A 155 -23.01 9.23 -17.74
CA LEU A 155 -23.91 10.37 -17.59
C LEU A 155 -24.89 10.16 -16.44
N GLU A 156 -25.44 8.95 -16.29
CA GLU A 156 -26.32 8.59 -15.17
C GLU A 156 -25.60 8.71 -13.82
N MET A 157 -24.39 8.15 -13.69
CA MET A 157 -23.61 8.26 -12.44
C MET A 157 -23.31 9.72 -12.08
N LEU A 158 -23.06 10.56 -13.08
CA LEU A 158 -22.68 11.96 -12.87
C LEU A 158 -23.88 12.92 -12.80
N GLY A 159 -25.09 12.45 -13.10
CA GLY A 159 -26.29 13.28 -13.18
C GLY A 159 -26.24 14.31 -14.31
N LEU A 160 -25.58 13.98 -15.43
CA LEU A 160 -25.42 14.86 -16.59
C LEU A 160 -26.45 14.53 -17.67
N SER A 161 -26.93 15.55 -18.39
CA SER A 161 -27.94 15.34 -19.44
C SER A 161 -27.35 15.04 -20.81
N SER A 162 -26.08 15.40 -21.03
CA SER A 162 -25.39 15.22 -22.32
C SER A 162 -23.88 15.03 -22.16
N PRO A 163 -23.20 14.35 -23.12
CA PRO A 163 -21.74 14.26 -23.13
C PRO A 163 -21.01 15.61 -23.20
N ASP A 164 -21.66 16.66 -23.73
CA ASP A 164 -21.08 18.00 -23.81
C ASP A 164 -20.79 18.61 -22.42
N GLU A 165 -21.57 18.23 -21.41
CA GLU A 165 -21.39 18.66 -20.02
C GLU A 165 -20.15 18.03 -19.35
N LEU A 166 -19.60 16.94 -19.91
CA LEU A 166 -18.42 16.27 -19.34
C LEU A 166 -17.19 17.18 -19.34
N ILE A 167 -17.08 18.13 -20.28
CA ILE A 167 -15.98 19.10 -20.30
C ILE A 167 -16.04 19.95 -19.03
N GLY A 168 -17.20 20.55 -18.76
CA GLY A 168 -17.42 21.36 -17.56
C GLY A 168 -17.21 20.55 -16.29
N TRP A 169 -17.77 19.33 -16.22
CA TRP A 169 -17.59 18.45 -15.08
C TRP A 169 -16.12 18.09 -14.84
N THR A 170 -15.36 17.75 -15.89
CA THR A 170 -13.97 17.29 -15.78
C THR A 170 -13.04 18.41 -15.31
N TYR A 171 -13.16 19.60 -15.90
CA TYR A 171 -12.25 20.72 -15.60
C TYR A 171 -12.67 21.55 -14.37
N ALA A 172 -13.86 21.31 -13.80
CA ALA A 172 -14.30 21.98 -12.57
C ALA A 172 -13.50 21.55 -11.32
N ASP A 173 -12.94 20.34 -11.30
CA ASP A 173 -12.17 19.82 -10.16
C ASP A 173 -11.02 18.94 -10.66
N PRO A 174 -9.74 19.29 -10.36
CA PRO A 174 -8.58 18.53 -10.79
C PRO A 174 -8.33 17.23 -10.01
N SER A 175 -9.20 16.87 -9.05
CA SER A 175 -9.07 15.68 -8.20
C SER A 175 -8.97 14.38 -9.01
N TRP A 176 -7.83 13.70 -8.91
CA TRP A 176 -7.65 12.40 -9.56
C TRP A 176 -8.58 11.33 -8.98
N ALA A 177 -8.87 11.41 -7.67
CA ALA A 177 -9.75 10.48 -6.99
C ALA A 177 -11.18 10.57 -7.53
N ARG A 178 -11.64 11.78 -7.87
CA ARG A 178 -12.96 12.01 -8.46
C ARG A 178 -13.10 11.35 -9.84
N ILE A 179 -12.05 11.41 -10.66
CA ILE A 179 -12.01 10.69 -11.95
C ILE A 179 -11.95 9.18 -11.71
N ALA A 180 -11.05 8.71 -10.84
CA ALA A 180 -10.88 7.29 -10.53
C ALA A 180 -12.14 6.62 -9.94
N ALA A 181 -13.03 7.41 -9.33
CA ALA A 181 -14.32 6.92 -8.81
C ALA A 181 -15.26 6.36 -9.92
N LEU A 182 -14.97 6.61 -11.20
CA LEU A 182 -15.73 6.06 -12.33
C LEU A 182 -15.37 4.60 -12.67
N VAL A 183 -14.28 4.04 -12.12
CA VAL A 183 -13.85 2.66 -12.40
C VAL A 183 -14.95 1.61 -12.24
N PRO A 184 -15.80 1.64 -11.19
CA PRO A 184 -16.91 0.69 -11.05
C PRO A 184 -17.91 0.70 -12.22
N VAL A 185 -18.11 1.87 -12.86
CA VAL A 185 -18.95 1.98 -14.08
C VAL A 185 -18.29 1.23 -15.23
N VAL A 186 -16.99 1.45 -15.44
CA VAL A 186 -16.23 0.78 -16.50
C VAL A 186 -16.28 -0.74 -16.32
N VAL A 187 -16.08 -1.21 -15.09
CA VAL A 187 -16.20 -2.64 -14.75
C VAL A 187 -17.60 -3.14 -15.06
N SER A 188 -18.65 -2.43 -14.62
CA SER A 188 -20.04 -2.85 -14.84
C SER A 188 -20.42 -2.91 -16.33
N CYS A 189 -19.99 -1.94 -17.14
CA CYS A 189 -20.18 -1.96 -18.59
C CYS A 189 -19.44 -3.15 -19.24
N ALA A 190 -18.21 -3.42 -18.83
CA ALA A 190 -17.45 -4.57 -19.34
C ALA A 190 -18.14 -5.91 -18.96
N GLU A 191 -18.64 -6.03 -17.73
CA GLU A 191 -19.39 -7.19 -17.25
C GLU A 191 -20.73 -7.39 -18.00
N ALA A 192 -21.32 -6.30 -18.50
CA ALA A 192 -22.51 -6.29 -19.35
C ALA A 192 -22.21 -6.62 -20.83
N GLY A 193 -20.94 -6.77 -21.21
CA GLY A 193 -20.52 -7.13 -22.56
C GLY A 193 -20.12 -5.96 -23.46
N ASP A 194 -19.94 -4.75 -22.93
CA ASP A 194 -19.46 -3.62 -23.69
C ASP A 194 -18.01 -3.82 -24.15
N GLU A 195 -17.77 -3.87 -25.46
CA GLU A 195 -16.45 -4.17 -26.02
C GLU A 195 -15.42 -3.08 -25.74
N VAL A 196 -15.84 -1.81 -25.70
CA VAL A 196 -14.96 -0.67 -25.44
C VAL A 196 -14.48 -0.68 -23.99
N ALA A 197 -15.39 -0.90 -23.04
CA ALA A 197 -15.06 -1.06 -21.63
C ALA A 197 -14.16 -2.28 -21.39
N ASN A 198 -14.48 -3.43 -22.01
CA ASN A 198 -13.62 -4.62 -21.96
C ASN A 198 -12.20 -4.29 -22.44
N ARG A 199 -12.07 -3.60 -23.59
CA ARG A 199 -10.78 -3.22 -24.16
C ARG A 199 -9.96 -2.34 -23.21
N ILE A 200 -10.59 -1.32 -22.62
CA ILE A 200 -9.94 -0.42 -21.64
C ILE A 200 -9.36 -1.22 -20.47
N LEU A 201 -10.13 -2.17 -19.93
CA LEU A 201 -9.69 -2.96 -18.79
C LEU A 201 -8.58 -3.96 -19.17
N TYR A 202 -8.65 -4.57 -20.36
CA TYR A 202 -7.57 -5.41 -20.88
C TYR A 202 -6.27 -4.64 -21.06
N ASP A 203 -6.33 -3.45 -21.69
CA ASP A 203 -5.15 -2.60 -21.88
C ASP A 203 -4.56 -2.19 -20.52
N SER A 204 -5.42 -1.88 -19.55
CA SER A 204 -5.00 -1.56 -18.17
C SER A 204 -4.28 -2.73 -17.47
N VAL A 205 -4.77 -3.96 -17.64
CA VAL A 205 -4.10 -5.18 -17.14
C VAL A 205 -2.71 -5.32 -17.76
N HIS A 206 -2.56 -5.05 -19.06
CA HIS A 206 -1.28 -5.12 -19.75
C HIS A 206 -0.29 -4.07 -19.25
N GLU A 207 -0.73 -2.84 -19.01
CA GLU A 207 0.10 -1.77 -18.44
C GLU A 207 0.60 -2.11 -17.03
N LEU A 208 -0.28 -2.61 -16.16
CA LEU A 208 0.07 -3.08 -14.82
C LEU A 208 1.08 -4.24 -14.86
N ALA A 209 0.82 -5.24 -15.72
CA ALA A 209 1.73 -6.38 -15.88
C ALA A 209 3.08 -5.96 -16.45
N SER A 210 3.11 -5.03 -17.41
CA SER A 210 4.34 -4.46 -17.98
C SER A 210 5.19 -3.79 -16.90
N SER A 211 4.55 -3.02 -16.01
CA SER A 211 5.21 -2.35 -14.90
C SER A 211 5.87 -3.34 -13.95
N VAL A 212 5.18 -4.43 -13.56
CA VAL A 212 5.77 -5.49 -12.74
C VAL A 212 6.92 -6.17 -13.47
N ARG A 213 6.75 -6.49 -14.75
CA ARG A 213 7.81 -7.14 -15.56
C ARG A 213 9.08 -6.31 -15.61
N ALA A 214 8.96 -4.98 -15.77
CA ALA A 214 10.10 -4.08 -15.79
C ALA A 214 10.89 -4.11 -14.48
N VAL A 215 10.20 -4.17 -13.32
CA VAL A 215 10.85 -4.29 -12.00
C VAL A 215 11.53 -5.65 -11.84
N VAL A 216 10.81 -6.74 -12.14
CA VAL A 216 11.33 -8.12 -12.03
C VAL A 216 12.60 -8.30 -12.86
N GLN A 217 12.62 -7.80 -14.10
CA GLN A 217 13.76 -7.91 -15.01
C GLN A 217 14.98 -7.11 -14.52
N ARG A 218 14.80 -5.85 -14.12
CA ARG A 218 15.92 -5.00 -13.65
C ARG A 218 16.58 -5.55 -12.39
N LEU A 219 15.80 -6.21 -11.54
CA LEU A 219 16.29 -6.77 -10.28
C LEU A 219 16.76 -8.22 -10.40
N GLY A 220 16.35 -8.93 -11.45
CA GLY A 220 16.61 -10.36 -11.60
C GLY A 220 15.86 -11.21 -10.58
N LEU A 221 14.66 -10.78 -10.14
CA LEU A 221 13.91 -11.47 -9.08
C LEU A 221 13.51 -12.91 -9.45
N CYS A 222 13.39 -13.19 -10.74
CA CYS A 222 13.00 -14.50 -11.26
C CYS A 222 14.19 -15.44 -11.52
N GLY A 223 15.41 -15.07 -11.14
CA GLY A 223 16.61 -15.86 -11.43
C GLY A 223 16.97 -15.91 -12.93
N GLU A 224 18.08 -16.56 -13.27
CA GLU A 224 18.59 -16.63 -14.64
C GLU A 224 17.67 -17.41 -15.59
N ASP A 225 16.97 -18.42 -15.08
CA ASP A 225 16.04 -19.26 -15.85
C ASP A 225 14.59 -18.75 -15.85
N GLY A 226 14.33 -17.64 -15.16
CA GLY A 226 13.00 -17.01 -15.04
C GLY A 226 12.00 -17.75 -14.14
N LYS A 227 12.43 -18.81 -13.44
CA LYS A 227 11.54 -19.68 -12.66
C LYS A 227 11.68 -19.52 -11.16
N GLN A 228 12.69 -18.79 -10.69
CA GLN A 228 12.87 -18.55 -9.26
C GLN A 228 11.62 -17.86 -8.69
N SER A 229 11.21 -18.34 -7.51
CA SER A 229 10.04 -17.80 -6.85
C SER A 229 10.33 -16.45 -6.20
N PHE A 230 9.40 -15.51 -6.36
CA PHE A 230 9.42 -14.22 -5.69
C PHE A 230 7.99 -13.80 -5.31
N PRO A 231 7.82 -13.07 -4.19
CA PRO A 231 6.51 -12.55 -3.81
C PRO A 231 6.15 -11.34 -4.68
N LEU A 232 4.90 -11.32 -5.14
CA LEU A 232 4.25 -10.16 -5.76
C LEU A 232 3.12 -9.68 -4.83
N VAL A 233 3.41 -8.66 -4.04
CA VAL A 233 2.42 -8.05 -3.15
C VAL A 233 1.51 -7.12 -3.95
N MET A 234 0.20 -7.23 -3.79
CA MET A 234 -0.79 -6.48 -4.57
C MET A 234 -1.69 -5.68 -3.63
N VAL A 235 -1.74 -4.36 -3.81
CA VAL A 235 -2.52 -3.44 -2.95
C VAL A 235 -3.28 -2.41 -3.78
N GLY A 236 -4.47 -2.02 -3.32
CA GLY A 236 -5.26 -0.92 -3.88
C GLY A 236 -6.55 -1.38 -4.57
N GLY A 237 -7.55 -0.50 -4.56
CA GLY A 237 -8.93 -0.82 -4.94
C GLY A 237 -9.11 -1.30 -6.38
N VAL A 238 -8.19 -0.97 -7.29
CA VAL A 238 -8.23 -1.48 -8.68
C VAL A 238 -7.90 -2.97 -8.74
N LEU A 239 -7.11 -3.48 -7.78
CA LEU A 239 -6.69 -4.88 -7.70
C LEU A 239 -7.63 -5.74 -6.83
N GLU A 240 -8.63 -5.13 -6.21
CA GLU A 240 -9.65 -5.84 -5.44
C GLU A 240 -10.56 -6.65 -6.37
N ALA A 241 -11.04 -7.79 -5.88
CA ALA A 241 -11.80 -8.72 -6.70
C ALA A 241 -13.22 -8.21 -6.96
N ASN A 242 -13.61 -8.05 -8.23
CA ASN A 242 -15.02 -7.92 -8.62
C ASN A 242 -15.60 -9.26 -9.09
N LYS A 243 -16.92 -9.31 -9.29
CA LYS A 243 -17.65 -10.57 -9.50
C LYS A 243 -17.28 -11.26 -10.81
N ARG A 244 -17.34 -10.56 -11.94
CA ARG A 244 -17.08 -11.13 -13.27
C ARG A 244 -15.82 -10.57 -13.91
N TRP A 245 -15.42 -9.34 -13.57
CA TRP A 245 -14.16 -8.74 -14.03
C TRP A 245 -13.16 -8.44 -12.91
N ASP A 246 -12.14 -9.29 -12.74
CA ASP A 246 -11.11 -9.15 -11.69
C ASP A 246 -9.76 -8.77 -12.32
N ILE A 247 -9.48 -7.47 -12.35
CA ILE A 247 -8.22 -6.92 -12.89
C ILE A 247 -7.02 -7.55 -12.19
N GLY A 248 -7.07 -7.71 -10.87
CA GLY A 248 -6.00 -8.31 -10.11
C GLY A 248 -5.69 -9.76 -10.53
N LYS A 249 -6.72 -10.58 -10.79
CA LYS A 249 -6.53 -11.97 -11.26
C LYS A 249 -5.94 -11.99 -12.67
N GLU A 250 -6.42 -11.14 -13.56
CA GLU A 250 -5.91 -11.08 -14.93
C GLU A 250 -4.46 -10.56 -14.97
N VAL A 251 -4.08 -9.63 -14.09
CA VAL A 251 -2.67 -9.22 -13.91
C VAL A 251 -1.80 -10.39 -13.46
N VAL A 252 -2.21 -11.13 -12.41
CA VAL A 252 -1.46 -12.31 -11.92
C VAL A 252 -1.31 -13.36 -13.02
N LYS A 253 -2.39 -13.64 -13.76
CA LYS A 253 -2.38 -14.57 -14.90
C LYS A 253 -1.45 -14.10 -16.02
N CYS A 254 -1.44 -12.80 -16.34
CA CYS A 254 -0.53 -12.23 -17.34
C CYS A 254 0.93 -12.39 -16.91
N ILE A 255 1.25 -12.06 -15.66
CA ILE A 255 2.61 -12.15 -15.11
C ILE A 255 3.07 -13.60 -15.01
N SER A 256 2.22 -14.51 -14.55
CA SER A 256 2.56 -15.93 -14.36
C SER A 256 2.92 -16.66 -15.67
N LYS A 257 2.46 -16.15 -16.82
CA LYS A 257 2.89 -16.64 -18.14
C LYS A 257 4.37 -16.35 -18.42
N TYR A 258 4.89 -15.23 -17.92
CA TYR A 258 6.30 -14.85 -18.09
C TYR A 258 7.17 -15.36 -16.94
N TYR A 259 6.63 -15.34 -15.72
CA TYR A 259 7.34 -15.72 -14.50
C TYR A 259 6.48 -16.70 -13.68
N PRO A 260 6.57 -18.01 -13.96
CA PRO A 260 5.75 -19.02 -13.28
C PRO A 260 6.05 -19.13 -11.77
N GLY A 261 7.20 -18.62 -11.31
CA GLY A 261 7.55 -18.54 -9.88
C GLY A 261 6.85 -17.42 -9.10
N THR A 262 6.00 -16.61 -9.74
CA THR A 262 5.30 -15.49 -9.07
C THR A 262 4.36 -15.99 -7.98
N VAL A 263 4.58 -15.54 -6.75
CA VAL A 263 3.69 -15.82 -5.61
C VAL A 263 2.88 -14.55 -5.31
N ALA A 264 1.66 -14.49 -5.83
CA ALA A 264 0.78 -13.34 -5.62
C ALA A 264 0.27 -13.31 -4.18
N ILE A 265 0.47 -12.18 -3.50
CA ILE A 265 0.06 -11.95 -2.11
C ILE A 265 -0.86 -10.74 -2.10
N ARG A 266 -2.11 -10.95 -1.66
CA ARG A 266 -3.04 -9.86 -1.36
C ARG A 266 -3.12 -9.72 0.15
N PRO A 267 -2.46 -8.71 0.75
CA PRO A 267 -2.59 -8.46 2.18
C PRO A 267 -4.08 -8.27 2.48
N LYS A 268 -4.61 -8.95 3.51
CA LYS A 268 -5.93 -8.59 4.01
C LYS A 268 -5.89 -7.13 4.48
N PRO A 269 -7.03 -6.41 4.52
CA PRO A 269 -7.14 -5.17 5.28
C PRO A 269 -6.90 -5.53 6.75
N ILE A 270 -5.64 -5.54 7.15
CA ILE A 270 -5.24 -5.83 8.51
C ILE A 270 -5.31 -4.45 9.19
N HIS A 271 -6.15 -4.31 10.21
CA HIS A 271 -5.83 -3.39 11.30
C HIS A 271 -4.46 -3.84 11.83
N PHE A 272 -3.38 -3.28 11.28
CA PHE A 272 -1.99 -3.77 11.37
C PHE A 272 -1.70 -4.34 12.77
N GLN A 273 -1.79 -5.67 12.90
CA GLN A 273 -1.30 -6.36 14.08
C GLN A 273 0.19 -6.56 13.85
N VAL A 274 1.00 -5.87 14.64
CA VAL A 274 2.46 -5.98 14.60
C VAL A 274 2.85 -7.37 15.03
N SER A 275 3.60 -8.05 14.18
CA SER A 275 4.52 -9.09 14.65
C SER A 275 5.86 -8.44 14.98
N GLU A 276 6.62 -9.03 15.91
CA GLU A 276 8.03 -8.74 16.23
C GLU A 276 8.91 -8.40 15.00
N LYS A 277 8.56 -8.89 13.82
CA LYS A 277 9.32 -8.76 12.57
C LYS A 277 9.20 -7.40 11.88
N LEU A 278 8.16 -6.60 12.17
CA LEU A 278 8.13 -5.20 11.71
C LEU A 278 9.11 -4.33 12.51
N TYR A 279 9.36 -4.71 13.77
CA TYR A 279 10.44 -4.14 14.58
C TYR A 279 11.79 -4.54 13.99
N GLU A 280 11.97 -5.78 13.53
CA GLU A 280 13.17 -6.19 12.78
C GLU A 280 13.33 -5.36 11.50
N TRP A 281 12.28 -5.03 10.74
CA TRP A 281 12.37 -4.15 9.56
C TRP A 281 12.80 -2.71 9.89
N ALA A 282 12.21 -2.10 10.92
CA ALA A 282 12.66 -0.81 11.43
C ALA A 282 14.11 -0.88 11.93
N SER A 283 14.50 -2.01 12.54
CA SER A 283 15.87 -2.32 12.96
C SER A 283 16.80 -2.69 11.79
N PHE A 284 16.28 -3.15 10.65
CA PHE A 284 17.04 -3.45 9.44
C PHE A 284 17.34 -2.17 8.67
N SER A 285 16.42 -1.21 8.71
CA SER A 285 16.67 0.18 8.30
C SER A 285 17.74 0.85 9.18
N PHE A 286 17.89 0.40 10.44
CA PHE A 286 19.03 0.74 11.31
C PHE A 286 20.35 0.07 10.83
N LEU A 287 20.31 -1.16 10.30
CA LEU A 287 21.51 -1.87 9.80
C LEU A 287 22.08 -1.27 8.50
N PHE A 288 21.29 -0.54 7.72
CA PHE A 288 21.76 0.06 6.47
C PHE A 288 22.59 1.34 6.68
N LEU A 289 22.67 1.87 7.91
CA LEU A 289 23.53 3.00 8.28
C LEU A 289 24.34 2.71 9.55
N ARG A 290 25.55 2.15 9.33
CA ARG A 290 26.69 1.96 10.27
C ARG A 290 26.67 0.73 11.18
N ARG A 291 27.50 -0.26 10.80
CA ARG A 291 28.59 -0.88 11.58
C ARG A 291 28.51 -0.63 13.11
N LEU A 292 27.66 -1.38 13.80
CA LEU A 292 27.74 -1.57 15.25
C LEU A 292 27.57 -3.06 15.54
N GLU A 293 28.68 -3.68 15.97
CA GLU A 293 28.68 -4.99 16.59
C GLU A 293 27.74 -4.96 17.80
N PHE A 294 26.83 -5.93 17.90
CA PHE A 294 26.20 -6.23 19.17
C PHE A 294 26.34 -7.72 19.52
N PHE A 295 26.85 -7.90 20.73
CA PHE A 295 27.18 -9.13 21.43
C PHE A 295 26.04 -10.13 21.42
N CYS A 296 26.29 -11.31 20.86
CA CYS A 296 25.52 -12.51 21.17
C CYS A 296 26.00 -13.02 22.55
N ILE A 297 25.24 -12.74 23.61
CA ILE A 297 25.48 -13.36 24.91
C ILE A 297 25.05 -14.83 24.79
N LYS A 298 26.01 -15.71 24.51
CA LYS A 298 25.89 -17.14 24.79
C LYS A 298 26.01 -17.33 26.30
N SER A 299 24.91 -17.66 26.97
CA SER A 299 25.01 -18.33 28.28
C SER A 299 24.97 -19.85 28.06
N HIS A 300 26.14 -20.46 28.21
CA HIS A 300 26.25 -21.86 28.61
C HIS A 300 26.01 -21.89 30.12
N ASP A 301 24.99 -22.62 30.58
CA ASP A 301 25.20 -23.47 31.75
C ASP A 301 24.29 -24.69 31.72
N ARG A 302 24.89 -25.86 31.96
CA ARG A 302 24.21 -27.15 32.09
C ARG A 302 23.86 -27.31 33.57
N GLU A 303 22.60 -27.48 33.93
CA GLU A 303 22.20 -28.49 34.92
C GLU A 303 20.69 -28.81 34.93
N LYS A 304 20.42 -30.11 34.74
CA LYS A 304 19.36 -30.97 35.29
C LYS A 304 17.92 -30.44 35.41
N GLY A 305 17.10 -30.90 34.47
CA GLY A 305 15.96 -31.77 34.77
C GLY A 305 14.79 -31.20 35.58
N LYS A 306 13.80 -30.64 34.88
CA LYS A 306 12.36 -30.81 35.15
C LYS A 306 11.56 -30.31 33.94
N LYS A 307 10.72 -31.20 33.38
CA LYS A 307 9.71 -30.86 32.36
C LYS A 307 8.64 -29.96 32.98
N LEU A 308 8.38 -28.79 32.39
CA LEU A 308 7.17 -27.99 32.59
C LEU A 308 6.76 -27.34 31.24
N PRO A 309 5.47 -27.02 31.05
CA PRO A 309 4.77 -27.11 29.77
C PRO A 309 5.03 -25.92 28.84
N LEU A 310 4.77 -26.18 27.55
CA LEU A 310 4.58 -25.19 26.48
C LEU A 310 3.73 -24.00 26.97
N GLY A 311 4.24 -22.79 26.79
CA GLY A 311 3.48 -21.55 26.97
C GLY A 311 4.39 -20.33 27.01
N LEU A 312 4.51 -19.65 25.87
CA LEU A 312 4.84 -18.22 25.82
C LEU A 312 4.01 -17.61 24.68
N GLU A 313 2.86 -17.06 25.04
CA GLU A 313 2.07 -16.14 24.22
C GLU A 313 2.61 -14.71 24.40
N HIS A 314 2.76 -14.02 23.26
CA HIS A 314 2.60 -12.60 22.92
C HIS A 314 3.01 -11.48 23.89
N GLU A 315 3.61 -10.40 23.34
CA GLU A 315 3.21 -9.03 23.72
C GLU A 315 3.59 -7.96 22.66
N GLU A 316 2.58 -7.15 22.27
CA GLU A 316 2.57 -6.19 21.14
C GLU A 316 2.68 -4.73 21.62
N GLY A 317 3.34 -3.87 20.84
CA GLY A 317 3.14 -2.42 20.84
C GLY A 317 2.39 -2.02 19.56
N LYS A 318 1.26 -1.29 19.68
CA LYS A 318 0.36 -0.99 18.55
C LYS A 318 -0.09 0.46 18.52
N ALA A 319 0.04 1.15 17.38
CA ALA A 319 -0.72 2.34 17.05
C ALA A 319 -0.78 2.49 15.51
N PHE A 320 -1.94 2.27 14.88
CA PHE A 320 -2.11 2.29 13.43
C PHE A 320 -3.40 3.01 13.04
N VAL A 321 -3.27 3.92 12.08
CA VAL A 321 -4.39 4.56 11.39
C VAL A 321 -4.09 4.51 9.90
N LEU A 322 -5.00 3.93 9.12
CA LEU A 322 -4.98 3.91 7.67
C LEU A 322 -6.05 4.87 7.19
N GLU A 323 -5.66 6.06 6.74
CA GLU A 323 -6.53 6.95 5.98
C GLU A 323 -5.69 7.60 4.85
N ASN A 324 -6.25 7.67 3.64
CA ASN A 324 -5.76 8.52 2.55
C ASN A 324 -4.30 8.31 2.10
N GLY A 325 -3.78 7.09 2.11
CA GLY A 325 -2.42 6.78 1.61
C GLY A 325 -1.28 7.16 2.57
N ILE A 326 -1.60 7.36 3.86
CA ILE A 326 -0.64 7.59 4.94
C ILE A 326 -0.60 6.34 5.82
N VAL A 327 0.60 5.79 6.02
CA VAL A 327 0.85 4.71 6.99
C VAL A 327 1.79 5.24 8.06
N VAL A 328 1.30 5.33 9.29
CA VAL A 328 2.13 5.64 10.46
C VAL A 328 2.33 4.37 11.27
N VAL A 329 3.59 4.01 11.49
CA VAL A 329 3.99 2.96 12.43
C VAL A 329 4.69 3.63 13.61
N LEU A 330 4.07 3.57 14.78
CA LEU A 330 4.68 4.02 16.03
C LEU A 330 5.10 2.80 16.85
N VAL A 331 6.37 2.79 17.24
CA VAL A 331 6.97 1.71 18.02
C VAL A 331 7.21 2.23 19.44
N GLY A 332 6.60 1.61 20.46
CA GLY A 332 6.71 2.04 21.86
C GLY A 332 7.13 0.93 22.83
N GLU A 333 7.49 1.32 24.05
CA GLU A 333 7.84 0.40 25.15
C GLU A 333 6.71 0.30 26.19
N LYS A 334 6.45 -0.90 26.71
CA LYS A 334 5.42 -1.12 27.74
C LYS A 334 5.86 -0.46 29.05
N ARG A 335 4.99 0.34 29.68
CA ARG A 335 5.12 0.63 31.11
C ARG A 335 4.65 -0.61 31.87
N GLU A 336 5.55 -1.24 32.62
CA GLU A 336 5.14 -2.17 33.68
C GLU A 336 4.29 -1.40 34.69
N GLU A 337 2.98 -1.63 34.66
CA GLU A 337 2.15 -1.33 35.82
C GLU A 337 2.54 -2.32 36.92
N LYS A 338 3.24 -1.82 37.95
CA LYS A 338 3.35 -2.51 39.23
C LYS A 338 1.95 -2.56 39.87
N SER A 339 1.13 -3.52 39.46
CA SER A 339 -0.09 -3.86 40.17
C SER A 339 0.28 -4.58 41.47
N LYS A 340 0.15 -3.86 42.58
CA LYS A 340 0.00 -4.48 43.91
C LYS A 340 -1.19 -5.43 43.81
N GLY A 341 -0.95 -6.69 44.19
CA GLY A 341 -1.75 -7.82 43.74
C GLY A 341 -3.24 -7.78 44.08
N LEU A 342 -4.01 -8.52 43.29
CA LEU A 342 -5.10 -9.39 43.74
C LEU A 342 -5.49 -10.35 42.59
N ARG A 343 -6.11 -11.47 42.98
CA ARG A 343 -6.26 -12.73 42.25
C ARG A 343 -7.07 -12.64 40.94
N SER A 344 -6.62 -13.39 39.94
CA SER A 344 -7.26 -13.63 38.64
C SER A 344 -8.35 -14.70 38.69
N HIS A 345 -9.52 -14.42 38.13
CA HIS A 345 -10.48 -15.43 37.69
C HIS A 345 -11.33 -14.90 36.51
N HIS A 346 -11.50 -15.77 35.48
CA HIS A 346 -12.48 -15.74 34.38
C HIS A 346 -12.15 -14.80 33.19
N PHE A 347 -12.38 -15.11 31.89
CA PHE A 347 -12.74 -16.29 31.06
C PHE A 347 -12.60 -15.86 29.56
N LEU A 348 -12.66 -16.81 28.61
CA LEU A 348 -12.89 -16.65 27.13
C LEU A 348 -11.69 -16.16 26.27
N SER A 349 -11.45 -16.61 25.02
CA SER A 349 -12.03 -17.60 24.10
C SER A 349 -11.00 -17.79 22.97
N ILE A 350 -10.67 -19.04 22.61
CA ILE A 350 -9.73 -19.39 21.55
C ILE A 350 -10.53 -19.65 20.26
N GLN A 351 -10.25 -18.90 19.17
CA GLN A 351 -10.54 -19.36 17.81
C GLN A 351 -9.25 -19.66 17.05
N LYS A 352 -9.01 -20.97 16.93
CA LYS A 352 -8.02 -21.64 16.10
C LYS A 352 -8.32 -21.35 14.61
N TRP A 353 -7.31 -21.02 13.80
CA TRP A 353 -7.42 -21.07 12.34
C TRP A 353 -6.38 -22.03 11.76
N GLU A 354 -6.89 -23.09 11.11
CA GLU A 354 -6.14 -24.04 10.30
C GLU A 354 -5.76 -23.38 8.96
N ILE A 355 -4.53 -23.63 8.54
CA ILE A 355 -4.07 -23.38 7.17
C ILE A 355 -4.78 -24.42 6.30
N CYS A 356 -5.79 -24.00 5.56
CA CYS A 356 -6.38 -24.86 4.54
C CYS A 356 -5.41 -24.92 3.36
N GLY A 357 -4.61 -25.98 3.32
CA GLY A 357 -3.93 -26.40 2.10
C GLY A 357 -4.93 -27.12 1.21
N ASP A 358 -5.01 -26.71 -0.05
CA ASP A 358 -5.77 -27.40 -1.09
C ASP A 358 -5.48 -28.90 -1.07
N ARG A 359 -6.53 -29.71 -1.01
CA ARG A 359 -6.52 -31.05 -1.60
C ARG A 359 -7.68 -31.16 -2.58
N THR A 360 -7.29 -31.34 -3.84
CA THR A 360 -8.03 -31.83 -5.02
C THR A 360 -9.24 -31.04 -5.47
#